data_AF-A0A699R5U3-F1
#
_entry.id   AF-A0A699R5U3-F1
#
_cell.length_a   1.000
_cell.length_b   1.000
_cell.length_c   1.000
_cell.angle_alpha   90.00
_cell.angle_beta   90.00
_cell.angle_gamma   90.00
#
_symmetry.space_group_name_H-M   'P 1'
#
loop_
_entity.id
_entity.type
_entity.pdbx_description
1 polymer ?
#
loop_
_entity_poly.entity_id
_entity_poly.type
_entity_poly.pdbx_seq_one_letter_code
_entity_poly.pdbx_strand_id
1 'polypeptide(L)'
;QYEWVPTGELSLQLEADTEYGTRKNWADTKTKKLESRLADVVDGLTLIAISIKAMRAKREDESRQSLIREARRLERARHEECQRRLRHMLVKNSENWQRAQELRAFIQATCLHRVHYFTVEGTAKGLEALNAGRKAGYDQVHRFFSSELYTAMEEKAG
;
A
#
# COMPACT_ATOMS: atom_id res chain seq x y z
N GLN A 1 31.93 -32.24 39.10
CA GLN A 1 31.26 -33.40 38.48
C GLN A 1 29.98 -33.62 39.27
N TYR A 2 28.80 -33.55 38.64
CA TYR A 2 27.53 -33.73 39.35
C TYR A 2 27.14 -35.21 39.25
N GLU A 3 27.03 -35.85 40.40
CA GLU A 3 26.61 -37.25 40.53
C GLU A 3 25.13 -37.27 40.91
N TRP A 4 24.32 -37.91 40.08
CA TRP A 4 22.87 -37.97 40.27
C TRP A 4 22.54 -39.09 41.25
N VAL A 5 21.95 -38.75 42.39
CA VAL A 5 21.53 -39.69 43.42
C VAL A 5 19.99 -39.73 43.43
N PRO A 6 19.35 -40.89 43.21
CA PRO A 6 17.89 -41.00 43.31
C PRO A 6 17.44 -40.81 44.76
N THR A 7 16.69 -39.73 45.02
CA THR A 7 16.16 -39.38 46.35
C THR A 7 14.90 -40.16 46.74
N GLY A 8 14.28 -40.89 45.80
CA GLY A 8 13.02 -41.60 46.04
C GLY A 8 11.78 -40.71 46.10
N GLU A 9 11.89 -39.44 45.73
CA GLU A 9 10.78 -38.48 45.66
C GLU A 9 10.35 -38.27 44.20
N LEU A 10 9.06 -38.38 43.90
CA LEU A 10 8.51 -38.16 42.57
C LEU A 10 8.07 -36.69 42.39
N SER A 11 8.51 -36.06 41.31
CA SER A 11 8.06 -34.72 40.93
C SER A 11 7.63 -34.67 39.47
N LEU A 12 6.54 -33.95 39.22
CA LEU A 12 5.98 -33.67 37.91
C LEU A 12 5.97 -32.17 37.71
N GLN A 13 6.71 -31.73 36.69
CA GLN A 13 6.79 -30.34 36.28
C GLN A 13 6.36 -30.28 34.82
N LEU A 14 5.50 -29.32 34.51
CA LEU A 14 4.99 -29.13 33.17
C LEU A 14 5.45 -27.79 32.61
N GLU A 15 6.31 -27.85 31.60
CA GLU A 15 6.75 -26.69 30.85
C GLU A 15 5.75 -26.41 29.74
N ALA A 16 4.71 -25.66 30.07
CA ALA A 16 3.76 -25.16 29.08
C ALA A 16 3.49 -23.67 29.27
N ASP A 17 3.28 -23.02 28.13
CA ASP A 17 2.82 -21.65 28.06
C ASP A 17 1.32 -21.65 28.36
N THR A 18 0.95 -21.14 29.54
CA THR A 18 -0.45 -21.11 30.02
C THR A 18 -0.73 -19.75 30.62
N GLU A 19 -2.00 -19.48 30.87
CA GLU A 19 -2.43 -18.30 31.61
C GLU A 19 -1.83 -18.26 33.03
N TYR A 20 -1.64 -17.03 33.52
CA TYR A 20 -1.03 -16.74 34.82
C TYR A 20 -1.82 -17.40 35.97
N GLY A 21 -1.11 -18.03 36.90
CA GLY A 21 -1.71 -18.69 38.07
C GLY A 21 -2.08 -20.17 37.87
N THR A 22 -1.88 -20.74 36.67
CA THR A 22 -2.08 -22.18 36.46
C THR A 22 -0.97 -22.98 37.16
N ARG A 23 -1.34 -23.93 38.02
CA ARG A 23 -0.37 -24.81 38.70
C ARG A 23 0.26 -25.77 37.69
N LYS A 24 1.59 -25.74 37.61
CA LYS A 24 2.39 -26.56 36.67
C LYS A 24 3.30 -27.57 37.36
N ASN A 25 3.45 -27.43 38.68
CA ASN A 25 4.42 -28.19 39.46
C ASN A 25 3.70 -28.94 40.59
N TRP A 26 3.92 -30.26 40.63
CA TRP A 26 3.53 -31.14 41.71
C TRP A 26 4.74 -31.95 42.13
N ALA A 27 5.06 -31.95 43.41
CA ALA A 27 6.16 -32.72 43.95
C ALA A 27 5.68 -33.48 45.19
N ASP A 28 6.31 -34.62 45.44
CA ASP A 28 6.19 -35.31 46.71
C ASP A 28 6.53 -34.38 47.86
N THR A 29 5.75 -34.47 48.93
CA THR A 29 6.01 -33.74 50.17
C THR A 29 6.16 -34.74 51.30
N LYS A 30 6.99 -34.43 52.32
CA LYS A 30 7.23 -35.30 53.48
C LYS A 30 5.98 -35.85 54.17
N THR A 31 4.82 -35.20 53.97
CA THR A 31 3.52 -35.56 54.55
C THR A 31 2.51 -36.14 53.57
N LYS A 32 2.71 -36.03 52.24
CA LYS A 32 1.74 -36.49 51.23
C LYS A 32 2.44 -36.95 49.96
N LYS A 33 2.16 -38.18 49.55
CA LYS A 33 2.64 -38.75 48.29
C LYS A 33 1.87 -38.22 47.08
N LEU A 34 2.55 -38.10 45.94
CA LEU A 34 2.02 -37.66 44.66
C LEU A 34 0.99 -38.65 44.12
N GLU A 35 1.20 -39.94 44.37
CA GLU A 35 0.27 -41.04 44.05
C GLU A 35 -1.12 -40.82 44.65
N SER A 36 -1.18 -40.29 45.88
CA SER A 36 -2.45 -39.97 46.56
C SER A 36 -3.11 -38.68 46.04
N ARG A 37 -2.37 -37.86 45.28
CA ARG A 37 -2.81 -36.60 44.67
C ARG A 37 -2.94 -36.70 43.15
N LEU A 38 -2.96 -37.91 42.59
CA LEU A 38 -3.03 -38.10 41.14
C LEU A 38 -4.29 -37.45 40.54
N ALA A 39 -5.40 -37.46 41.28
CA ALA A 39 -6.62 -36.73 40.91
C ALA A 39 -6.37 -35.22 40.76
N ASP A 40 -5.73 -34.58 41.74
CA ASP A 40 -5.37 -33.15 41.69
C ASP A 40 -4.45 -32.82 40.50
N VAL A 41 -3.56 -33.75 40.14
CA VAL A 41 -2.67 -33.62 38.99
C VAL A 41 -3.49 -33.67 37.70
N VAL A 42 -4.39 -34.64 37.55
CA VAL A 42 -5.27 -34.78 36.37
C VAL A 42 -6.19 -33.57 36.21
N ASP A 43 -6.75 -33.06 37.30
CA ASP A 43 -7.57 -31.84 37.28
C ASP A 43 -6.75 -30.63 36.84
N GLY A 44 -5.52 -30.50 37.36
CA GLY A 44 -4.59 -29.46 36.96
C GLY A 44 -4.21 -29.53 35.48
N LEU A 45 -3.93 -30.73 34.96
CA LEU A 45 -3.66 -30.94 33.54
C LEU A 45 -4.86 -30.56 32.66
N THR A 46 -6.08 -30.84 33.12
CA THR A 46 -7.30 -30.46 32.42
C THR A 46 -7.45 -28.95 32.34
N LEU A 47 -7.21 -28.23 33.45
CA LEU A 47 -7.20 -26.77 33.49
C LEU A 47 -6.13 -26.17 32.57
N ILE A 48 -4.93 -26.76 32.56
CA ILE A 48 -3.85 -26.37 31.65
C ILE A 48 -4.29 -26.53 30.20
N ALA A 49 -4.90 -27.66 29.83
CA ALA A 49 -5.34 -27.91 28.46
C ALA A 49 -6.40 -26.89 28.01
N ILE A 50 -7.34 -26.53 28.89
CA ILE A 50 -8.35 -25.49 28.64
C ILE A 50 -7.67 -24.14 28.42
N SER A 51 -6.73 -23.76 29.31
CA SER A 51 -6.00 -22.50 29.21
C SER A 51 -5.19 -22.39 27.91
N ILE A 52 -4.46 -23.45 27.54
CA ILE A 52 -3.71 -23.50 26.28
C ILE A 52 -4.64 -23.32 25.09
N LYS A 53 -5.79 -23.99 25.07
CA LYS A 53 -6.77 -23.87 23.99
C LYS A 53 -7.31 -22.44 23.88
N ALA A 54 -7.65 -21.82 25.01
CA ALA A 54 -8.12 -20.44 25.03
C ALA A 54 -7.05 -19.45 24.53
N MET A 55 -5.80 -19.61 24.95
CA MET A 55 -4.71 -18.75 24.46
C MET A 55 -4.44 -18.92 22.97
N ARG A 56 -4.52 -20.14 22.44
CA ARG A 56 -4.38 -20.38 20.99
C ARG A 56 -5.46 -19.64 20.21
N ALA A 57 -6.72 -19.77 20.63
CA ALA A 57 -7.83 -19.06 19.99
C ALA A 57 -7.65 -17.53 20.05
N LYS A 58 -7.21 -16.99 21.20
CA LYS A 58 -6.93 -15.56 21.37
C LYS A 58 -5.81 -15.08 20.45
N ARG A 59 -4.69 -15.81 20.38
CA ARG A 59 -3.56 -15.47 19.50
C ARG A 59 -3.95 -15.50 18.02
N GLU A 60 -4.76 -16.47 17.60
CA GLU A 60 -5.28 -16.55 16.23
C GLU A 60 -6.16 -15.35 15.89
N ASP A 61 -7.04 -14.93 16.80
CA ASP A 61 -7.88 -13.76 16.59
C ASP A 61 -7.07 -12.45 16.57
N GLU A 62 -6.13 -12.28 17.51
CA GLU A 62 -5.23 -11.14 17.54
C GLU A 62 -4.38 -11.04 16.26
N SER A 63 -3.89 -12.18 15.76
CA SER A 63 -3.15 -12.25 14.51
C SER A 63 -4.03 -11.84 13.33
N ARG A 64 -5.26 -12.37 13.25
CA ARG A 64 -6.24 -11.98 12.22
C ARG A 64 -6.54 -10.49 12.26
N GLN A 65 -6.80 -9.93 13.44
CA GLN A 65 -7.07 -8.51 13.62
C GLN A 65 -5.85 -7.65 13.25
N SER A 66 -4.64 -8.11 13.57
CA SER A 66 -3.40 -7.43 13.20
C SER A 66 -3.25 -7.34 11.68
N LEU A 67 -3.45 -8.45 10.96
CA LEU A 67 -3.40 -8.49 9.50
C LEU A 67 -4.44 -7.56 8.87
N ILE A 68 -5.68 -7.53 9.38
CA ILE A 68 -6.73 -6.62 8.90
C ILE A 68 -6.34 -5.16 9.12
N ARG A 69 -5.80 -4.83 10.30
CA ARG A 69 -5.35 -3.46 10.62
C ARG A 69 -4.22 -3.02 9.71
N GLU A 70 -3.25 -3.89 9.46
CA GLU A 70 -2.11 -3.59 8.61
C GLU A 70 -2.52 -3.43 7.14
N ALA A 71 -3.40 -4.31 6.64
CA ALA A 71 -3.96 -4.18 5.28
C ALA A 71 -4.67 -2.84 5.09
N ARG A 72 -5.52 -2.44 6.04
CA ARG A 72 -6.21 -1.13 6.02
C ARG A 72 -5.23 0.04 6.10
N ARG A 73 -4.15 -0.08 6.87
CA ARG A 73 -3.11 0.95 6.97
C ARG A 73 -2.40 1.13 5.63
N LEU A 74 -1.99 0.02 5.01
CA LEU A 74 -1.31 0.03 3.72
C LEU A 74 -2.21 0.58 2.60
N GLU A 75 -3.49 0.20 2.60
CA GLU A 75 -4.47 0.69 1.63
C GLU A 75 -4.65 2.22 1.73
N ARG A 76 -4.80 2.76 2.95
CA ARG A 76 -4.88 4.21 3.16
C ARG A 76 -3.62 4.92 2.68
N ALA A 77 -2.44 4.42 3.04
CA ALA A 77 -1.17 5.00 2.61
C ALA A 77 -1.03 5.00 1.08
N ARG A 78 -1.42 3.91 0.41
CA ARG A 78 -1.45 3.82 -1.05
C ARG A 78 -2.41 4.85 -1.65
N HIS A 79 -3.61 4.98 -1.09
CA HIS A 79 -4.60 5.92 -1.59
C HIS A 79 -4.11 7.37 -1.45
N GLU A 80 -3.57 7.74 -0.29
CA GLU A 80 -3.00 9.07 -0.02
C GLU A 80 -1.86 9.41 -0.98
N GLU A 81 -0.96 8.46 -1.23
CA GLU A 81 0.16 8.63 -2.16
C GLU A 81 -0.32 8.78 -3.61
N CYS A 82 -1.31 7.99 -4.04
CA CYS A 82 -1.92 8.13 -5.36
C CYS A 82 -2.57 9.51 -5.53
N GLN A 83 -3.34 9.97 -4.53
CA GLN A 83 -3.97 11.28 -4.53
C GLN A 83 -2.93 12.41 -4.55
N ARG A 84 -1.83 12.26 -3.80
CA ARG A 84 -0.72 13.22 -3.81
C ARG A 84 -0.08 13.34 -5.19
N ARG A 85 0.22 12.21 -5.84
CA ARG A 85 0.78 12.18 -7.20
C ARG A 85 -0.18 12.79 -8.22
N LEU A 86 -1.46 12.45 -8.14
CA LEU A 86 -2.49 13.00 -9.03
C LEU A 86 -2.57 14.53 -8.89
N ARG A 87 -2.65 15.05 -7.66
CA ARG A 87 -2.66 16.51 -7.42
C ARG A 87 -1.43 17.18 -8.01
N HIS A 88 -0.24 16.61 -7.77
CA HIS A 88 1.01 17.16 -8.30
C HIS A 88 1.02 17.18 -9.84
N MET A 89 0.59 16.08 -10.48
CA MET A 89 0.49 16.00 -11.93
C MET A 89 -0.52 16.99 -12.51
N LEU A 90 -1.69 17.15 -11.87
CA LEU A 90 -2.71 18.10 -12.32
C LEU A 90 -2.22 19.54 -12.27
N VAL A 91 -1.56 19.94 -11.18
CA VAL A 91 -0.97 21.29 -11.05
C VAL A 91 0.07 21.52 -12.14
N LYS A 92 1.03 20.60 -12.30
CA LYS A 92 2.07 20.70 -13.33
C LYS A 92 1.47 20.77 -14.74
N ASN A 93 0.46 19.97 -15.03
CA ASN A 93 -0.22 19.98 -16.32
C ASN A 93 -0.97 21.30 -16.56
N SER A 94 -1.63 21.86 -15.54
CA SER A 94 -2.29 23.16 -15.66
C SER A 94 -1.31 24.30 -15.94
N GLU A 95 -0.14 24.31 -15.29
CA GLU A 95 0.90 25.30 -15.54
C GLU A 95 1.46 25.18 -16.95
N ASN A 96 1.74 23.95 -17.40
CA ASN A 96 2.22 23.70 -18.76
C ASN A 96 1.18 24.14 -19.80
N TRP A 97 -0.10 23.84 -19.55
CA TRP A 97 -1.19 24.26 -20.43
C TRP A 97 -1.31 25.78 -20.49
N GLN A 98 -1.21 26.47 -19.34
CA GLN A 98 -1.24 27.93 -19.28
C GLN A 98 -0.09 28.56 -20.06
N ARG A 99 1.15 28.10 -19.86
CA ARG A 99 2.31 28.57 -20.63
C ARG A 99 2.13 28.35 -22.13
N ALA A 100 1.56 27.20 -22.51
CA ALA A 100 1.29 26.93 -23.92
C ALA A 100 0.20 27.86 -24.49
N GLN A 101 -0.82 28.23 -23.71
CA GLN A 101 -1.80 29.24 -24.11
C GLN A 101 -1.17 30.62 -24.27
N GLU A 102 -0.33 31.04 -23.33
CA GLU A 102 0.38 32.31 -23.39
C GLU A 102 1.28 32.40 -24.62
N LEU A 103 2.05 31.33 -24.92
CA LEU A 103 2.86 31.25 -26.14
C LEU A 103 2.01 31.29 -27.41
N ARG A 104 0.87 30.57 -27.45
CA ARG A 104 -0.05 30.60 -28.60
C ARG A 104 -0.64 32.00 -28.80
N ALA A 105 -1.07 32.65 -27.72
CA ALA A 105 -1.60 34.00 -27.76
C ALA A 105 -0.54 35.01 -28.21
N PHE A 106 0.71 34.86 -27.74
CA PHE A 106 1.83 35.68 -28.17
C PHE A 106 2.14 35.50 -29.67
N ILE A 107 2.26 34.25 -30.14
CA ILE A 107 2.46 33.96 -31.57
C ILE A 107 1.31 34.54 -32.39
N GLN A 108 0.06 34.37 -31.94
CA GLN A 108 -1.09 34.97 -32.62
C GLN A 108 -0.97 36.48 -32.67
N ALA A 109 -0.67 37.16 -31.55
CA ALA A 109 -0.54 38.61 -31.53
C ALA A 109 0.61 39.09 -32.43
N THR A 110 1.81 38.51 -32.33
CA THR A 110 2.99 39.00 -33.04
C THR A 110 3.00 38.58 -34.51
N CYS A 111 2.68 37.33 -34.82
CA CYS A 111 2.69 36.85 -36.20
C CYS A 111 1.46 37.31 -36.98
N LEU A 112 0.27 37.35 -36.37
CA LEU A 112 -0.94 37.82 -37.07
C LEU A 112 -0.90 39.35 -37.28
N HIS A 113 -0.38 40.13 -36.31
CA HIS A 113 -0.21 41.58 -36.48
C HIS A 113 0.85 41.91 -37.54
N ARG A 114 1.97 41.17 -37.56
CA ARG A 114 3.04 41.37 -38.57
C ARG A 114 2.62 40.89 -39.96
N VAL A 115 1.80 39.84 -40.06
CA VAL A 115 1.20 39.41 -41.34
C VAL A 115 0.13 40.41 -41.80
N HIS A 116 -0.66 41.00 -40.91
CA HIS A 116 -1.58 42.06 -41.28
C HIS A 116 -0.84 43.26 -41.85
N TYR A 117 0.23 43.74 -41.20
CA TYR A 117 1.02 44.88 -41.71
C TYR A 117 1.67 44.58 -43.08
N PHE A 118 2.00 43.33 -43.38
CA PHE A 118 2.56 42.91 -44.67
C PHE A 118 1.50 42.60 -45.74
N THR A 119 0.25 42.29 -45.36
CA THR A 119 -0.84 41.96 -46.32
C THR A 119 -1.69 43.16 -46.71
N VAL A 120 -1.71 44.26 -45.93
CA VAL A 120 -2.33 45.52 -46.41
C VAL A 120 -1.56 46.14 -47.58
N GLU A 121 -0.27 45.79 -47.74
CA GLU A 121 0.55 46.23 -48.89
C GLU A 121 0.82 45.11 -49.92
N GLY A 122 0.44 43.85 -49.63
CA GLY A 122 0.78 42.68 -50.43
C GLY A 122 -0.41 41.78 -50.75
N THR A 123 -0.92 41.91 -51.98
CA THR A 123 -1.95 41.13 -52.72
C THR A 123 -2.52 39.82 -52.10
N ALA A 124 -3.84 39.67 -52.22
CA ALA A 124 -4.70 38.59 -51.68
C ALA A 124 -4.24 37.11 -51.87
N LYS A 125 -3.28 36.82 -52.76
CA LYS A 125 -2.71 35.47 -52.94
C LYS A 125 -1.91 34.96 -51.73
N GLY A 126 -1.35 35.85 -50.90
CA GLY A 126 -0.57 35.45 -49.73
C GLY A 126 -1.41 34.82 -48.60
N LEU A 127 -2.67 35.23 -48.48
CA LEU A 127 -3.56 34.81 -47.40
C LEU A 127 -4.04 33.35 -47.57
N GLU A 128 -4.31 32.92 -48.81
CA GLU A 128 -4.70 31.53 -49.10
C GLU A 128 -3.54 30.54 -48.87
N ALA A 129 -2.32 30.91 -49.28
CA ALA A 129 -1.14 30.08 -49.08
C ALA A 129 -0.80 29.91 -47.58
N LEU A 130 -0.94 30.98 -46.79
CA LEU A 130 -0.74 30.92 -45.32
C LEU A 130 -1.79 30.06 -44.62
N ASN A 131 -3.06 30.16 -45.02
CA ASN A 131 -4.12 29.35 -44.43
C ASN A 131 -4.00 27.86 -44.79
N ALA A 132 -3.57 27.54 -46.02
CA ALA A 132 -3.26 26.17 -46.42
C ALA A 132 -2.08 25.59 -45.62
N GLY A 133 -1.02 26.37 -45.41
CA GLY A 133 0.11 25.98 -44.55
C GLY A 133 -0.28 25.79 -43.08
N ARG A 134 -1.15 26.66 -42.54
CA ARG A 134 -1.66 26.55 -41.17
C ARG A 134 -2.48 25.27 -40.96
N LYS A 135 -3.32 24.90 -41.94
CA LYS A 135 -4.12 23.67 -41.90
C LYS A 135 -3.22 22.42 -41.93
N ALA A 136 -2.24 22.39 -42.83
CA ALA A 136 -1.29 21.28 -42.92
C ALA A 136 -0.44 21.11 -41.65
N GLY A 137 -0.01 22.21 -41.03
CA GLY A 137 0.73 22.19 -39.76
C GLY A 137 -0.13 21.70 -38.59
N TYR A 138 -1.38 22.18 -38.48
CA TYR A 138 -2.32 21.69 -37.46
C TYR A 138 -2.62 20.19 -37.63
N ASP A 139 -2.80 19.72 -38.87
CA ASP A 139 -3.08 18.32 -39.15
C ASP A 139 -1.88 17.41 -38.80
N GLN A 140 -0.63 17.86 -39.00
CA GLN A 140 0.56 17.11 -38.57
C GLN A 140 0.68 17.02 -37.05
N VAL A 141 0.46 18.13 -36.35
CA VAL A 141 0.53 18.18 -34.88
C VAL A 141 -0.59 17.33 -34.27
N HIS A 142 -1.81 17.42 -34.80
CA HIS A 142 -2.93 16.59 -34.35
C HIS A 142 -2.66 15.10 -34.57
N ARG A 143 -2.02 14.73 -35.68
CA ARG A 143 -1.66 13.33 -35.99
C ARG A 143 -0.59 12.79 -35.04
N PHE A 144 0.41 13.60 -34.69
CA PHE A 144 1.46 13.26 -33.72
C PHE A 144 0.89 13.04 -32.30
N PHE A 145 0.05 13.96 -31.81
CA PHE A 145 -0.57 13.81 -30.50
C PHE A 145 -1.60 12.67 -30.45
N SER A 146 -2.30 12.39 -31.56
CA SER A 146 -3.21 11.24 -31.64
C SER A 146 -2.47 9.91 -31.62
N SER A 147 -1.28 9.81 -32.23
CA SER A 147 -0.46 8.60 -32.16
C SER A 147 0.16 8.40 -30.78
N GLU A 148 0.70 9.45 -30.15
CA GLU A 148 1.30 9.31 -28.81
C GLU A 148 0.25 8.98 -27.72
N LEU A 149 -0.96 9.54 -27.82
CA LEU A 149 -2.03 9.23 -26.88
C LEU A 149 -2.55 7.80 -27.04
N TYR A 150 -2.52 7.20 -28.24
CA TYR A 150 -2.91 5.81 -28.45
C TYR A 150 -1.86 4.84 -27.87
N THR A 151 -0.57 5.08 -28.12
CA THR A 151 0.53 4.25 -27.61
C THR A 151 0.62 4.29 -26.08
N ALA A 152 0.43 5.47 -25.48
CA ALA A 152 0.44 5.63 -24.02
C ALA A 152 -0.79 4.99 -23.33
N MET A 153 -1.88 4.76 -24.06
CA MET A 153 -3.03 4.01 -23.55
C MET A 153 -2.88 2.49 -23.73
N GLU A 154 -2.23 2.01 -24.78
CA GLU A 154 -1.92 0.57 -24.96
C GLU A 154 -0.87 0.05 -23.95
N GLU A 155 0.17 0.83 -23.63
CA GLU A 155 1.19 0.44 -22.63
C GLU A 155 0.65 0.36 -21.18
N LYS A 156 -0.52 0.95 -20.90
CA LYS A 156 -1.16 0.86 -19.58
C LYS A 156 -2.21 -0.24 -19.46
N ALA A 157 -2.54 -0.92 -20.57
CA ALA A 157 -3.57 -1.95 -20.63
C ALA A 157 -3.01 -3.39 -20.70
N GLY A 158 -1.69 -3.56 -20.86
CA GLY A 158 -0.97 -4.83 -20.78
C GLY A 158 -0.25 -5.02 -19.44
#